data_AF-A0A2S0RDM9-F1
#
_entry.id   AF-A0A2S0RDM9-F1
#
_cell.length_a   1.000
_cell.length_b   1.000
_cell.length_c   1.000
_cell.angle_alpha   90.00
_cell.angle_beta   90.00
_cell.angle_gamma   90.00
#
_symmetry.space_group_name_H-M   'P 1'
#
loop_
_entity.id
_entity.type
_entity.pdbx_description
1 polymer ?
#
loop_
_entity_poly.entity_id
_entity_poly.type
_entity_poly.pdbx_seq_one_letter_code
_entity_poly.pdbx_strand_id
1 'polypeptide(L)'
;MKDEFKAVFDALVREGFHQLPDRSPDSGKPFEFKITPYSLNTKLSFKFENLAHFIEFLKLSAIQGDEKILLLNNTFIELGLDPNDFFYVNFYEKGKDAEL
;
A
#
# COMPACT_ATOMS: atom_id res chain seq x y z
N MET A 1 -8.30 1.23 -13.87
CA MET A 1 -7.85 1.53 -12.51
C MET A 1 -6.87 0.52 -11.89
N LYS A 2 -6.42 -0.57 -12.55
CA LYS A 2 -5.60 -1.61 -11.88
C LYS A 2 -4.09 -1.62 -12.22
N ASP A 3 -3.64 -0.95 -13.27
CA ASP A 3 -2.22 -0.98 -13.65
C ASP A 3 -1.35 0.06 -12.91
N GLU A 4 -1.92 1.20 -12.49
CA GLU A 4 -1.13 2.30 -11.92
C GLU A 4 -0.68 2.01 -10.47
N PHE A 5 -1.50 1.31 -9.69
CA PHE A 5 -1.14 0.87 -8.33
C PHE A 5 -0.18 -0.30 -8.32
N LYS A 6 0.00 -1.01 -9.44
CA LYS A 6 0.96 -2.09 -9.53
C LYS A 6 2.37 -1.59 -9.27
N ALA A 7 2.74 -0.42 -9.80
CA ALA A 7 4.06 0.17 -9.56
C ALA A 7 4.28 0.51 -8.07
N VAL A 8 3.26 1.01 -7.38
CA VAL A 8 3.31 1.32 -5.94
C VAL A 8 3.40 0.03 -5.12
N PHE A 9 2.64 -0.99 -5.50
CA PHE A 9 2.68 -2.31 -4.87
C PHE A 9 4.03 -3.00 -5.05
N ASP A 10 4.57 -3.02 -6.27
CA ASP A 10 5.89 -3.56 -6.57
C ASP A 10 6.97 -2.85 -5.74
N ALA A 11 6.91 -1.52 -5.60
CA ALA A 11 7.81 -0.76 -4.74
C ALA A 11 7.65 -1.11 -3.25
N LEU A 12 6.42 -1.28 -2.78
CA LEU A 12 6.15 -1.72 -1.41
C LEU A 12 6.72 -3.11 -1.12
N VAL A 13 6.48 -4.06 -2.02
CA VAL A 13 7.01 -5.42 -1.92
C VAL A 13 8.54 -5.42 -1.97
N ARG A 14 9.11 -4.59 -2.84
CA ARG A 14 10.55 -4.49 -3.05
C ARG A 14 11.30 -3.82 -1.90
N GLU A 15 10.76 -2.81 -1.20
CA GLU A 15 11.49 -2.12 -0.10
C GLU A 15 11.13 -2.64 1.29
N GLY A 16 9.84 -2.94 1.52
CA GLY A 16 9.35 -3.24 2.87
C GLY A 16 9.20 -4.71 3.15
N PHE A 17 8.95 -5.48 2.09
CA PHE A 17 8.36 -6.79 2.25
C PHE A 17 9.04 -7.85 1.38
N HIS A 18 10.38 -7.86 1.38
CA HIS A 18 11.17 -8.94 0.80
C HIS A 18 10.82 -10.33 1.36
N GLN A 19 10.15 -10.37 2.53
CA GLN A 19 9.66 -11.58 3.19
C GLN A 19 8.19 -11.90 2.88
N LEU A 20 7.46 -11.03 2.16
CA LEU A 20 6.14 -11.40 1.66
C LEU A 20 6.33 -12.41 0.53
N PRO A 21 5.84 -13.65 0.69
CA PRO A 21 5.82 -14.56 -0.44
C PRO A 21 4.92 -13.97 -1.53
N ASP A 22 5.29 -14.19 -2.80
CA ASP A 22 4.52 -13.74 -3.99
C ASP A 22 3.03 -14.14 -3.91
N ARG A 23 2.76 -15.19 -3.14
CA ARG A 23 1.44 -15.74 -2.84
C ARG A 23 1.35 -16.12 -1.38
N SER A 24 0.18 -15.96 -0.78
CA SER A 24 -0.09 -16.45 0.56
C SER A 24 0.18 -17.95 0.65
N PRO A 25 0.91 -18.43 1.67
CA PRO A 25 1.21 -19.84 1.85
C PRO A 25 -0.04 -20.68 2.17
N ASP A 26 -1.11 -20.04 2.65
CA ASP A 26 -2.36 -20.71 3.03
C ASP A 26 -3.27 -20.96 1.81
N SER A 27 -3.46 -19.95 0.95
CA SER A 27 -4.39 -20.01 -0.17
C SER A 27 -3.74 -20.05 -1.57
N GLY A 28 -2.44 -19.76 -1.70
CA GLY A 28 -1.77 -19.61 -2.99
C GLY A 28 -2.24 -18.39 -3.80
N LYS A 29 -3.03 -17.49 -3.20
CA LYS A 29 -3.54 -16.27 -3.84
C LYS A 29 -2.54 -15.12 -3.72
N PRO A 30 -2.48 -14.20 -4.70
CA PRO A 30 -1.66 -13.00 -4.57
C PRO A 30 -2.19 -12.11 -3.43
N PHE A 31 -1.29 -11.32 -2.86
CA PHE A 31 -1.68 -10.27 -1.93
C PHE A 31 -2.27 -9.07 -2.68
N GLU A 32 -3.28 -8.45 -2.09
CA GLU A 32 -3.76 -7.11 -2.42
C GLU A 32 -3.48 -6.18 -1.24
N PHE A 33 -3.53 -4.88 -1.49
CA PHE A 33 -3.33 -3.87 -0.45
C PHE A 33 -4.45 -2.84 -0.44
N LYS A 34 -4.70 -2.27 0.74
CA LYS A 34 -5.66 -1.18 0.94
C LYS A 34 -5.10 -0.16 1.91
N ILE A 35 -5.31 1.11 1.57
CA ILE A 35 -4.94 2.24 2.42
C ILE A 35 -6.19 2.67 3.20
N THR A 36 -6.09 2.70 4.52
CA THR A 36 -7.20 3.05 5.42
C THR A 36 -6.69 3.85 6.62
N PRO A 37 -7.55 4.62 7.31
CA PRO A 37 -7.14 5.33 8.53
C PRO A 37 -7.03 4.40 9.75
N TYR A 38 -7.36 3.13 9.60
CA TYR A 38 -7.31 2.10 10.64
C TYR A 38 -6.59 0.83 10.14
N SER A 39 -6.04 0.03 11.05
CA SER A 39 -5.48 -1.29 10.70
C SER A 39 -6.59 -2.31 10.47
N LEU A 40 -6.41 -3.21 9.50
CA LEU A 40 -7.28 -4.39 9.31
C LEU A 40 -6.95 -5.53 10.28
N ASN A 41 -6.18 -5.24 11.34
CA ASN A 41 -5.74 -6.19 12.35
C ASN A 41 -5.02 -7.42 11.77
N THR A 42 -4.41 -7.27 10.59
CA THR A 42 -3.55 -8.27 9.98
C THR A 42 -2.11 -8.03 10.41
N LYS A 43 -1.29 -9.09 10.46
CA LYS A 43 0.16 -8.97 10.71
C LYS A 43 0.89 -8.14 9.64
N LEU A 44 0.20 -7.83 8.54
CA LEU A 44 0.70 -7.09 7.40
C LEU A 44 0.00 -5.72 7.29
N SER A 45 -0.31 -5.11 8.42
CA SER A 45 -0.82 -3.74 8.50
C SER A 45 0.32 -2.82 8.94
N PHE A 46 0.74 -1.92 8.05
CA PHE A 46 1.88 -1.03 8.29
C PHE A 46 1.41 0.40 8.43
N LYS A 47 1.71 1.02 9.57
CA LYS A 47 1.38 2.41 9.84
C LYS A 47 2.41 3.33 9.19
N PHE A 48 1.93 4.33 8.48
CA PHE A 48 2.70 5.48 8.04
C PHE A 48 2.18 6.73 8.74
N GLU A 49 3.09 7.61 9.14
CA GLU A 49 2.76 8.81 9.91
C GLU A 49 2.07 9.88 9.06
N ASN A 50 2.31 9.87 7.75
CA ASN A 50 1.69 10.74 6.75
C ASN A 50 2.13 10.35 5.33
N LEU A 51 1.57 11.00 4.32
CA LEU A 51 1.86 10.74 2.91
C LEU A 51 3.33 11.02 2.58
N ALA A 52 3.95 12.03 3.20
CA ALA A 52 5.36 12.34 2.97
C ALA A 52 6.27 11.20 3.43
N HIS A 53 6.03 10.63 4.61
CA HIS A 53 6.76 9.46 5.11
C HIS A 53 6.56 8.25 4.19
N PHE A 54 5.36 8.06 3.66
CA PHE A 54 5.10 6.99 2.69
C PHE A 54 5.81 7.21 1.35
N ILE A 55 5.84 8.44 0.84
CA ILE A 55 6.58 8.78 -0.37
C ILE A 55 8.08 8.59 -0.16
N GLU A 56 8.64 9.02 0.98
CA GLU A 56 10.05 8.79 1.35
C GLU A 56 10.37 7.29 1.32
N PHE A 57 9.50 6.48 1.89
CA PHE A 57 9.61 5.03 1.84
C PHE A 57 9.58 4.48 0.40
N LEU A 58 8.68 4.97 -0.46
CA LEU A 58 8.58 4.54 -1.86
C LEU A 58 9.75 5.03 -2.74
N LYS A 59 10.34 6.18 -2.43
CA LYS A 59 11.50 6.74 -3.14
C LYS A 59 12.72 5.83 -3.08
N LEU A 60 12.85 5.05 -2.00
CA LEU A 60 13.92 4.04 -1.86
C LEU A 60 13.86 2.99 -3.00
N SER A 61 12.66 2.75 -3.58
CA SER A 61 12.42 1.76 -4.64
C SER A 61 12.48 2.26 -6.09
N ALA A 62 13.05 3.44 -6.33
CA ALA A 62 13.12 4.06 -7.66
C ALA A 62 11.76 4.51 -8.25
N ILE A 63 10.75 4.76 -7.40
CA ILE A 63 9.62 5.62 -7.78
C ILE A 63 10.13 7.07 -7.80
N GLN A 64 10.78 7.43 -8.90
CA GLN A 64 11.18 8.81 -9.18
C GLN A 64 10.24 9.35 -10.26
N GLY A 65 9.42 10.33 -9.90
CA GLY A 65 8.55 11.01 -10.83
C GLY A 65 7.42 11.75 -10.11
N ASP A 66 7.39 13.07 -10.28
CA ASP A 66 6.34 13.95 -9.74
C ASP A 66 4.92 13.47 -10.10
N GLU A 67 4.74 12.82 -11.26
CA GLU A 67 3.46 12.25 -11.69
C GLU A 67 2.95 11.15 -10.75
N LYS A 68 3.83 10.30 -10.23
CA LYS A 68 3.43 9.21 -9.30
C LYS A 68 3.11 9.75 -7.91
N ILE A 69 3.81 10.81 -7.50
CA ILE A 69 3.51 11.52 -6.25
C ILE A 69 2.15 12.22 -6.34
N LEU A 70 1.88 12.89 -7.46
CA LEU A 70 0.59 13.50 -7.75
C LEU A 70 -0.55 12.47 -7.75
N LEU A 71 -0.33 11.32 -8.38
CA LEU A 71 -1.31 10.24 -8.40
C LEU A 71 -1.60 9.71 -6.99
N LEU A 72 -0.57 9.52 -6.17
CA LEU A 72 -0.73 9.11 -4.77
C LEU A 72 -1.51 10.14 -3.97
N ASN A 73 -1.20 11.43 -4.13
CA ASN A 73 -1.93 12.49 -3.44
C ASN A 73 -3.42 12.52 -3.85
N ASN A 74 -3.70 12.41 -5.16
CA ASN A 74 -5.09 12.33 -5.65
C ASN A 74 -5.81 11.09 -5.12
N THR A 75 -5.13 9.94 -5.04
CA THR A 75 -5.68 8.72 -4.46
C THR A 75 -6.12 8.93 -3.01
N PHE A 76 -5.29 9.61 -2.20
CA PHE A 76 -5.62 9.89 -0.81
C PHE A 76 -6.89 10.74 -0.71
N ILE A 77 -6.99 11.77 -1.55
CA ILE A 77 -8.17 12.63 -1.64
C ILE A 77 -9.41 11.82 -2.06
N GLU A 78 -9.30 10.96 -3.09
CA GLU A 78 -10.40 10.09 -3.55
C GLU A 78 -10.85 9.08 -2.48
N LEU A 79 -9.92 8.62 -1.64
CA LEU A 79 -10.20 7.74 -0.51
C LEU A 79 -10.74 8.50 0.72
N GLY A 80 -10.82 9.83 0.67
CA GLY A 80 -11.22 10.66 1.81
C GLY A 80 -10.20 10.66 2.95
N LEU A 81 -8.93 10.39 2.65
CA LEU A 81 -7.83 10.41 3.60
C LEU A 81 -7.14 11.78 3.58
N ASP A 82 -6.82 12.31 4.76
CA ASP A 82 -5.96 13.48 4.86
C ASP A 82 -4.50 13.06 4.65
N PRO A 83 -3.75 13.66 3.71
CA PRO A 83 -2.36 13.29 3.44
C PRO A 83 -1.40 13.65 4.58
N ASN A 84 -1.82 14.49 5.54
CA ASN A 84 -1.04 14.84 6.73
C ASN A 84 -1.37 13.97 7.94
N ASP A 85 -2.48 13.24 7.91
CA ASP A 85 -2.81 12.26 8.95
C ASP A 85 -2.07 10.95 8.73
N PHE A 86 -1.98 10.19 9.81
CA PHE A 86 -1.48 8.83 9.74
C PHE A 86 -2.50 7.92 9.03
N PHE A 87 -1.97 6.86 8.43
CA PHE A 87 -2.78 5.83 7.80
C PHE A 87 -2.07 4.48 7.86
N TYR A 88 -2.81 3.46 7.47
CA TYR A 88 -2.31 2.10 7.38
C TYR A 88 -2.33 1.64 5.93
N VAL A 89 -1.23 1.05 5.49
CA VAL A 89 -1.19 0.21 4.29
C VAL A 89 -1.35 -1.23 4.76
N ASN A 90 -2.48 -1.82 4.44
CA ASN A 90 -2.86 -3.15 4.89
C ASN A 90 -2.76 -4.12 3.73
N PHE A 91 -1.97 -5.17 3.89
CA PHE A 91 -1.93 -6.27 2.95
C PHE A 91 -2.84 -7.40 3.43
N TYR A 92 -3.55 -7.99 2.49
CA TYR A 92 -4.45 -9.12 2.71
C TYR A 92 -4.51 -10.01 1.48
N GLU A 93 -4.99 -11.24 1.65
CA GLU A 93 -5.15 -12.17 0.55
C GLU A 93 -6.25 -11.68 -0.41
N LYS A 94 -5.99 -11.72 -1.71
CA LYS A 94 -6.98 -11.34 -2.72
C LYS A 94 -8.32 -12.06 -2.51
N GLY A 95 -9.39 -11.28 -2.39
CA GLY A 95 -10.75 -11.76 -2.13
C GLY A 95 -11.11 -11.97 -0.66
N LYS A 96 -10.24 -11.60 0.29
CA LYS A 96 -10.60 -11.46 1.72
C LYS A 96 -11.00 -10.03 2.11
N ASP A 97 -11.13 -9.12 1.14
CA ASP A 97 -11.59 -7.75 1.37
C ASP A 97 -13.03 -7.66 1.88
N ALA A 98 -13.87 -8.65 1.57
CA ALA A 98 -15.28 -8.70 1.97
C ALA A 98 -15.50 -9.35 3.35
N GLU A 99 -14.47 -9.98 3.93
CA GLU A 99 -14.54 -10.68 5.22
C GLU A 99 -13.86 -9.92 6.37
N LEU A 100 -13.25 -8.76 6.08
CA LEU A 100 -12.53 -7.88 7.02
C LEU A 100 -13.28 -6.56 7.23
#